data_AF-A0A1E3NME6-F1
#
_entry.id   AF-A0A1E3NME6-F1
#
_cell.length_a   1.000
_cell.length_b   1.000
_cell.length_c   1.000
_cell.angle_alpha   90.00
_cell.angle_beta   90.00
_cell.angle_gamma   90.00
#
_symmetry.space_group_name_H-M   'P 1'
#
loop_
_entity.id
_entity.type
_entity.pdbx_description
1 polymer ?
#
loop_
_entity_poly.entity_id
_entity_poly.type
_entity_poly.pdbx_seq_one_letter_code
_entity_poly.pdbx_strand_id
1 'polypeptide(L)'
;MPKLTRSQFELAKFTFYLMTPITIMYYVGIDTDRKFNVPGYWPDPDTLNKIPKEPHEIQAELARIRQAKIEKRRRLEEKAKLLGITPDEEEEQDRAAADGSTQDAVEAVLTTDE
;
A
#
# COMPACT_ATOMS: atom_id res chain seq x y z
N MET A 1 -25.87 -46.13 -43.24
CA MET A 1 -25.25 -45.04 -42.44
C MET A 1 -25.85 -45.09 -41.04
N PRO A 2 -25.06 -45.24 -39.96
CA PRO A 2 -25.60 -45.19 -38.61
C PRO A 2 -26.21 -43.81 -38.34
N LYS A 3 -27.46 -43.78 -37.86
CA LYS A 3 -28.16 -42.53 -37.52
C LYS A 3 -27.82 -42.15 -36.08
N LEU A 4 -27.27 -40.96 -35.89
CA LEU A 4 -27.04 -40.40 -34.55
C LEU A 4 -28.38 -40.17 -33.85
N THR A 5 -28.48 -40.62 -32.61
CA THR A 5 -29.69 -40.48 -31.79
C THR A 5 -29.69 -39.15 -31.04
N ARG A 6 -30.88 -38.66 -30.67
CA ARG A 6 -31.02 -37.41 -29.92
C ARG A 6 -30.21 -37.42 -28.61
N SER A 7 -30.20 -38.54 -27.89
CA SER A 7 -29.45 -38.71 -26.65
C SER A 7 -27.94 -38.60 -26.86
N GLN A 8 -27.42 -39.04 -28.01
CA GLN A 8 -25.99 -38.87 -28.35
C GLN A 8 -25.62 -37.40 -28.52
N PHE A 9 -26.51 -36.58 -29.10
CA PHE A 9 -26.30 -35.13 -29.19
C PHE A 9 -26.43 -34.42 -27.83
N GLU A 10 -27.35 -34.86 -26.97
CA GLU A 10 -27.48 -34.32 -25.62
C GLU A 10 -26.23 -34.64 -24.78
N LEU A 11 -25.68 -35.85 -24.89
CA LEU A 11 -24.42 -36.23 -24.27
C LEU A 11 -23.25 -35.40 -24.80
N ALA A 12 -23.14 -35.23 -26.12
CA ALA A 12 -22.07 -34.42 -26.72
C ALA A 12 -22.11 -32.96 -26.25
N LYS A 13 -23.30 -32.34 -26.18
CA LYS A 13 -23.47 -30.98 -25.63
C LYS A 13 -23.06 -30.91 -24.16
N PHE A 14 -23.47 -31.89 -23.37
CA PHE A 14 -23.11 -31.95 -21.95
C PHE A 14 -21.59 -32.06 -21.76
N THR A 15 -20.93 -32.97 -22.48
CA THR A 15 -19.48 -33.13 -22.43
C THR A 15 -18.77 -31.86 -22.89
N PHE A 16 -19.23 -31.20 -23.95
CA PHE A 16 -18.66 -29.93 -24.40
C PHE A 16 -18.79 -28.84 -23.33
N TYR A 17 -19.97 -28.65 -22.74
CA TYR A 17 -20.17 -27.63 -21.70
C TYR A 17 -19.40 -27.94 -20.41
N LEU A 18 -19.17 -29.21 -20.10
CA LEU A 18 -18.35 -29.60 -18.95
C LEU A 18 -16.85 -29.41 -19.24
N MET A 19 -16.36 -29.89 -20.38
CA MET A 19 -14.93 -29.92 -20.69
C MET A 19 -14.39 -28.57 -21.15
N THR A 20 -15.19 -27.75 -21.83
CA THR A 20 -14.75 -26.44 -22.33
C THR A 20 -14.19 -25.53 -21.22
N PRO A 21 -14.92 -25.22 -20.13
CA PRO A 21 -14.38 -24.36 -19.07
C PRO A 21 -13.17 -24.98 -18.36
N ILE A 22 -13.18 -26.29 -18.11
CA ILE A 22 -12.07 -27.02 -17.47
C ILE A 22 -10.81 -26.90 -18.34
N THR A 23 -10.93 -27.08 -19.65
CA THR A 23 -9.81 -27.01 -20.59
C THR A 23 -9.28 -25.58 -20.70
N ILE A 24 -10.17 -24.58 -20.74
CA ILE A 24 -9.75 -23.17 -20.77
C ILE A 24 -9.01 -22.81 -19.48
N MET A 25 -9.52 -23.21 -18.32
CA MET A 25 -8.85 -22.98 -17.03
C MET A 25 -7.53 -23.75 -16.91
N TYR A 26 -7.44 -24.97 -17.43
CA TYR A 26 -6.18 -25.71 -17.46
C TYR A 26 -5.15 -25.05 -18.37
N TYR A 27 -5.56 -24.61 -19.56
CA TYR A 27 -4.67 -23.94 -20.50
C TYR A 27 -4.22 -22.58 -19.98
N VAL A 28 -5.15 -21.72 -19.58
CA VAL A 28 -4.88 -20.35 -19.12
C VAL A 28 -4.29 -20.35 -17.71
N GLY A 29 -4.85 -21.17 -16.80
CA GLY A 29 -4.65 -21.09 -15.35
C GLY A 29 -3.31 -21.59 -14.82
N ILE A 30 -2.63 -22.51 -15.51
CA ILE A 30 -1.34 -23.06 -15.03
C ILE A 30 -0.24 -21.99 -15.02
N ASP A 31 -0.22 -21.13 -16.04
CA ASP A 31 0.82 -20.10 -16.23
C ASP A 31 0.16 -18.77 -16.62
N THR A 32 -0.74 -18.25 -15.78
CA THR A 32 -1.41 -16.96 -16.06
C THR A 32 -0.41 -15.82 -16.12
N ASP A 33 0.57 -15.81 -15.22
CA ASP A 33 1.61 -14.79 -15.18
C ASP A 33 2.40 -14.77 -16.49
N ARG A 34 2.98 -15.90 -16.91
CA ARG A 34 3.74 -15.93 -18.18
C ARG A 34 2.92 -15.58 -19.42
N LYS A 35 1.61 -15.89 -19.44
CA LYS A 35 0.74 -15.70 -20.63
C LYS A 35 0.10 -14.31 -20.70
N PHE A 36 -0.14 -13.67 -19.56
CA PHE A 36 -0.85 -12.39 -19.47
C PHE A 36 -0.02 -11.27 -18.82
N ASN A 37 1.22 -11.53 -18.40
CA ASN A 37 2.10 -10.49 -17.89
C ASN A 37 2.46 -9.52 -19.01
N VAL A 38 2.21 -8.24 -18.76
CA VAL A 38 2.63 -7.16 -19.66
C VAL A 38 3.98 -6.63 -19.19
N PRO A 39 4.96 -6.47 -20.09
CA PRO A 39 6.28 -5.99 -19.70
C PRO A 39 6.16 -4.59 -19.07
N GLY A 40 6.67 -4.44 -17.85
CA GLY A 40 6.58 -3.19 -17.09
C GLY A 40 5.21 -2.94 -16.43
N TYR A 41 4.37 -3.96 -16.25
CA TYR A 41 3.13 -3.84 -15.46
C TYR A 41 3.41 -3.34 -14.04
N TRP A 42 4.38 -3.97 -13.39
CA TRP A 42 4.79 -3.63 -12.03
C TRP A 42 5.82 -2.49 -12.07
N PRO A 43 5.65 -1.44 -11.25
CA PRO A 43 6.69 -0.44 -11.07
C PRO A 43 7.98 -1.12 -10.64
N ASP A 44 9.11 -0.68 -11.20
CA ASP A 44 10.41 -1.20 -10.81
C ASP A 44 10.60 -1.02 -9.30
N PRO A 45 10.93 -2.09 -8.54
CA PRO A 45 11.16 -1.99 -7.10
C PRO A 45 12.26 -0.98 -6.74
N ASP A 46 13.15 -0.64 -7.67
CA ASP A 46 14.16 0.40 -7.48
C ASP A 46 13.61 1.83 -7.60
N THR A 47 12.48 2.01 -8.28
CA THR A 47 11.77 3.30 -8.37
C THR A 47 10.86 3.53 -7.15
N LEU A 48 10.62 2.50 -6.34
CA LEU A 48 9.76 2.60 -5.17
C LEU A 48 10.52 3.25 -4.00
N ASN A 49 9.82 4.03 -3.18
CA ASN A 49 10.38 4.57 -1.93
C ASN A 49 10.76 3.39 -1.01
N LYS A 50 12.04 3.06 -0.95
CA LYS A 50 12.56 2.01 -0.07
C LYS A 50 12.56 2.53 1.36
N ILE A 51 11.84 1.85 2.24
CA ILE A 51 11.86 2.16 3.66
C ILE A 51 13.26 1.78 4.20
N PRO A 52 13.96 2.68 4.90
CA PRO A 52 15.24 2.37 5.53
C PRO A 52 15.04 1.22 6.52
N LYS A 53 15.86 0.17 6.40
CA LYS A 53 15.72 -1.05 7.23
C LYS A 53 16.71 -1.09 8.39
N GLU A 54 17.82 -0.36 8.27
CA GLU A 54 18.87 -0.36 9.28
C GLU A 54 18.62 0.72 10.35
N PRO A 55 18.90 0.44 11.64
CA PRO A 55 18.63 1.40 12.74
C PRO A 55 19.29 2.77 12.56
N HIS A 56 20.51 2.82 12.01
CA HIS A 56 21.23 4.07 11.80
C HIS A 56 20.64 4.90 10.65
N GLU A 57 20.12 4.27 9.60
CA GLU A 57 19.41 4.94 8.50
C GLU A 57 18.07 5.51 8.98
N ILE A 58 17.38 4.77 9.86
CA ILE A 58 16.12 5.20 10.46
C ILE A 58 16.32 6.47 11.30
N GLN A 59 17.39 6.52 12.11
CA GLN A 59 17.69 7.70 12.93
C GLN A 59 18.01 8.94 12.08
N ALA A 60 18.78 8.76 10.99
CA ALA A 60 19.11 9.83 10.07
C ALA A 60 17.87 10.38 9.34
N GLU A 61 17.00 9.48 8.87
CA GLU A 61 15.75 9.86 8.21
C GLU A 61 14.76 10.51 9.19
N LEU A 62 14.70 10.02 10.44
CA LEU A 62 13.90 10.63 11.49
C LEU A 62 14.37 12.06 11.83
N ALA A 63 15.68 12.28 11.90
CA ALA A 63 16.26 13.60 12.10
C ALA A 63 15.90 14.56 10.94
N ARG A 64 15.98 14.08 9.69
CA ARG A 64 15.55 14.81 8.49
C ARG A 64 14.07 15.20 8.57
N ILE A 65 13.20 14.26 8.94
CA ILE A 65 11.76 14.48 9.08
C ILE A 65 11.46 15.50 10.19
N ARG A 66 12.14 15.42 11.33
CA ARG A 66 11.99 16.39 12.44
C ARG A 66 12.35 17.81 11.99
N GLN A 67 13.46 17.97 11.27
CA GLN A 67 13.88 19.28 10.73
C GLN A 67 12.85 19.84 9.74
N ALA A 68 12.37 19.01 8.79
CA ALA A 68 11.35 19.42 7.83
C ALA A 68 10.02 19.80 8.50
N LYS A 69 9.63 19.11 9.59
CA LYS A 69 8.45 19.47 10.39
C LYS A 69 8.61 20.85 11.03
N ILE A 70 9.76 21.12 11.66
CA ILE A 70 10.04 22.41 12.32
C ILE A 70 9.99 23.55 11.30
N GLU A 71 10.62 23.38 10.13
CA GLU A 71 10.61 24.37 9.07
C GLU A 71 9.20 24.62 8.52
N LYS A 72 8.43 23.55 8.29
CA LYS A 72 7.02 23.66 7.87
C LYS A 72 6.19 24.41 8.91
N ARG A 73 6.38 24.13 10.21
CA ARG A 73 5.70 24.83 11.30
C ARG A 73 6.05 26.32 11.31
N ARG A 74 7.34 26.66 11.27
CA ARG A 74 7.79 28.04 11.19
C ARG A 74 7.16 28.80 10.01
N ARG A 75 7.15 28.18 8.82
CA ARG A 75 6.53 28.77 7.62
C ARG A 75 5.02 28.97 7.78
N LEU A 76 4.33 28.08 8.47
CA LEU A 76 2.89 28.21 8.75
C LEU A 76 2.63 29.30 9.79
N GLU A 77 3.44 29.40 10.84
CA GLU A 77 3.35 30.45 11.87
C GLU A 77 3.59 31.84 11.27
N GLU A 78 4.59 31.99 10.40
CA GLU A 78 4.84 33.25 9.67
C GLU A 78 3.64 33.64 8.79
N LYS A 79 3.01 32.66 8.11
CA LYS A 79 1.79 32.90 7.31
C LYS A 79 0.57 33.23 8.17
N ALA A 80 0.41 32.57 9.32
CA ALA A 80 -0.69 32.84 10.25
C ALA A 80 -0.59 34.25 10.83
N LYS A 81 0.63 34.69 11.20
CA LYS A 81 0.92 36.06 11.66
C LYS A 81 0.57 37.11 10.61
N LEU A 82 0.90 36.86 9.35
CA LEU A 82 0.54 37.75 8.23
C LEU A 82 -0.97 37.84 8.00
N LEU A 83 -1.70 36.76 8.28
CA LEU A 83 -3.16 36.69 8.12
C LEU A 83 -3.94 37.16 9.36
N GLY A 84 -3.25 37.57 10.44
CA GLY A 84 -3.89 38.07 11.66
C GLY A 84 -4.65 36.99 12.45
N ILE A 85 -4.37 35.71 12.21
CA ILE A 85 -4.97 34.58 12.94
C ILE A 85 -4.08 34.33 14.16
N THR A 86 -4.56 34.68 15.35
CA THR A 86 -3.94 34.29 16.62
C THR A 86 -4.37 32.85 16.95
N PRO A 87 -3.43 31.95 17.28
CA PRO A 87 -3.81 30.63 17.80
C PRO A 87 -4.49 30.81 19.17
N ASP A 88 -5.61 30.13 19.36
CA ASP A 88 -6.28 30.06 20.66
C ASP A 88 -5.41 29.24 21.63
N GLU A 89 -5.22 29.71 22.87
CA GLU A 89 -4.33 29.09 23.86
C GLU A 89 -4.73 27.64 24.21
N GLU A 90 -6.03 27.32 24.06
CA GLU A 90 -6.58 25.98 24.23
C GLU A 90 -6.09 25.01 23.13
N GLU A 91 -6.00 25.48 21.87
CA GLU A 91 -5.49 24.65 20.77
C GLU A 91 -3.98 24.36 20.89
N GLU A 92 -3.20 25.29 21.46
CA GLU A 92 -1.78 25.06 21.72
C GLU A 92 -1.54 24.05 22.84
N GLN A 93 -2.35 24.08 23.89
CA GLN A 93 -2.29 23.11 24.99
C GLN A 93 -2.66 21.70 24.53
N ASP A 94 -3.74 21.54 23.75
CA ASP A 94 -4.18 20.26 23.22
C ASP A 94 -3.14 19.65 22.25
N ARG A 95 -2.51 20.49 21.41
CA ARG A 95 -1.45 20.04 20.49
C ARG A 95 -0.17 19.66 21.23
N ALA A 96 0.22 20.41 22.26
CA ALA A 96 1.40 20.09 23.08
C ALA A 96 1.22 18.78 23.86
N ALA A 97 0.00 18.53 24.38
CA ALA A 97 -0.34 17.28 25.05
C ALA A 97 -0.31 16.08 24.09
N ALA A 98 -0.82 16.26 22.86
CA ALA A 98 -0.81 15.22 21.83
C ALA A 98 0.60 14.87 21.32
N ASP A 99 1.44 15.89 21.10
CA ASP A 99 2.84 15.70 20.67
C ASP A 99 3.68 15.01 21.76
N GLY A 100 3.45 15.32 23.05
CA GLY A 100 4.10 14.65 24.19
C GLY A 100 3.72 13.18 24.29
N SER A 101 2.41 12.88 24.27
CA SER A 101 1.91 11.49 24.32
C SER A 101 2.45 10.63 23.17
N THR A 102 2.64 11.21 21.99
CA THR A 102 3.20 10.50 20.83
C THR A 102 4.69 10.21 21.01
N GLN A 103 5.45 11.10 21.64
CA GLN A 103 6.88 10.90 21.90
C GLN A 103 7.11 9.83 22.97
N ASP A 104 6.32 9.84 24.05
CA ASP A 104 6.39 8.85 25.12
C ASP A 104 6.10 7.43 24.59
N ALA A 105 5.11 7.30 23.70
CA ALA A 105 4.79 6.03 23.06
C ALA A 105 5.91 5.51 22.15
N VAL A 106 6.61 6.40 21.45
CA VAL A 106 7.75 6.04 20.58
C VAL A 106 8.96 5.63 21.43
N GLU A 107 9.23 6.30 22.54
CA GLU A 107 10.31 5.96 23.47
C GLU A 107 10.07 4.60 24.13
N ALA A 108 8.83 4.32 24.57
CA ALA A 108 8.47 3.03 25.15
C ALA A 108 8.76 1.87 24.18
N VAL A 109 8.39 2.00 22.90
CA VAL A 109 8.65 0.96 21.87
C VAL A 109 10.14 0.76 21.61
N LEU A 110 10.94 1.84 21.62
CA LEU A 110 12.39 1.75 21.43
C LEU A 110 13.11 1.10 22.62
N THR A 111 12.56 1.21 23.84
CA THR A 111 13.13 0.58 25.05
C THR A 111 12.76 -0.90 25.23
N THR A 112 11.75 -1.38 24.52
CA THR A 112 11.28 -2.79 24.63
C THR A 112 12.06 -3.78 23.76
N ASP A 113 12.94 -3.30 22.89
CA ASP A 113 13.75 -4.11 21.96
C ASP A 113 15.21 -4.35 22.43
N GLU A 114 15.56 -4.04 23.70
CA GLU A 114 16.84 -4.45 24.34
C GLU A 114 16.79 -5.83 25.01
#